data_AF-A0A9R1NIS3-F1
#
_entry.id   AF-A0A9R1NIS3-F1
#
_cell.length_a   1.000
_cell.length_b   1.000
_cell.length_c   1.000
_cell.angle_alpha   90.00
_cell.angle_beta   90.00
_cell.angle_gamma   90.00
#
_symmetry.space_group_name_H-M   'P 1'
#
loop_
_entity.id
_entity.type
_entity.pdbx_description
1 polymer ?
#
loop_
_entity_poly.entity_id
_entity_poly.type
_entity_poly.pdbx_seq_one_letter_code
_entity_poly.pdbx_strand_id
1 'polypeptide(L)'
;MCQPRKRRCTPLPSWWSRAERGMAASWLLKHPCPPARPWTRTRNATGLRLQQVTTITYRRTTCTGRSAAVAVKHEEEGADEEWLAYLDPAKLEVFDQLEPWAEANVVPLLKPAEVAWQPTDLLPDPASLGADGFHAACRDLRARAAGLPDAHLVCLVGNMVTEEALPSYQSMANRFQAVHDLTGSSGTAWARWTRGWSAEENRHGDVLNRYLYLSGRVDMRQVERTIHNLIRSGMVLNAARSPYHGFIYVAFQERATFISHGNTARRAKEHGDVALARICGAIAADEKRHELAYTRIVAKLFEIDPDGAVRALAYMMRRRIVMPASLMTDGRDDDLFAHYGAVAHQVGIYTASDYRGILEHLIKQWGVEELVAAGLSDEGRRARDYVCALPQNIRRLEEKAHERSRHKAHPMTSIPFSWIFDRPVSITVA
;
A
#
# COMPACT_ATOMS: atom_id res chain seq x y z
N MET A 1 15.91 23.23 -73.48
CA MET A 1 14.76 22.65 -72.74
C MET A 1 14.58 23.42 -71.44
N CYS A 2 13.34 23.73 -71.09
CA CYS A 2 12.89 24.76 -70.15
C CYS A 2 13.41 24.69 -68.70
N GLN A 3 13.58 25.87 -68.11
CA GLN A 3 13.60 26.12 -66.65
C GLN A 3 12.25 25.77 -65.99
N PRO A 4 12.20 25.55 -64.67
CA PRO A 4 11.00 25.76 -63.88
C PRO A 4 11.10 27.01 -62.99
N ARG A 5 10.11 27.90 -63.09
CA ARG A 5 9.81 28.96 -62.11
C ARG A 5 8.52 28.63 -61.35
N LYS A 6 8.65 28.65 -60.02
CA LYS A 6 7.74 29.19 -58.99
C LYS A 6 6.29 28.69 -58.90
N ARG A 7 5.94 28.21 -57.70
CA ARG A 7 4.74 28.67 -56.99
C ARG A 7 5.12 29.17 -55.59
N ARG A 8 4.52 30.30 -55.22
CA ARG A 8 4.72 31.08 -53.99
C ARG A 8 3.81 30.51 -52.90
N CYS A 9 4.32 30.44 -51.67
CA CYS A 9 3.51 30.40 -50.46
C CYS A 9 3.30 31.84 -49.96
N THR A 10 2.04 32.20 -49.71
CA THR A 10 1.61 33.42 -49.00
C THR A 10 1.51 33.17 -47.50
N PRO A 11 1.84 34.15 -46.64
CA PRO A 11 1.82 34.02 -45.19
C PRO A 11 0.45 34.39 -44.59
N LEU A 12 0.06 33.73 -43.50
CA LEU A 12 -1.03 34.17 -42.61
C LEU A 12 -0.45 34.92 -41.39
N PRO A 13 -1.14 35.96 -40.87
CA PRO A 13 -0.53 36.98 -40.01
C PRO A 13 -0.84 36.83 -38.51
N SER A 14 0.02 37.49 -37.75
CA SER A 14 0.12 37.73 -36.30
C SER A 14 -1.05 38.49 -35.65
N TRP A 15 -1.60 37.95 -34.56
CA TRP A 15 -2.28 38.67 -33.44
C TRP A 15 -2.19 37.71 -32.23
N TRP A 16 -1.36 37.89 -31.20
CA TRP A 16 -1.38 38.93 -30.18
C TRP A 16 0.00 39.03 -29.52
N SER A 17 0.60 40.22 -29.55
CA SER A 17 1.53 40.66 -28.53
C SER A 17 1.15 42.10 -28.18
N ARG A 18 1.11 42.40 -26.87
CA ARG A 18 1.21 43.75 -26.27
C ARG A 18 -0.11 44.51 -25.99
N ALA A 19 -0.66 44.24 -24.81
CA ALA A 19 -1.48 45.10 -23.94
C ALA A 19 -1.62 44.32 -22.61
N GLU A 20 -1.25 44.72 -21.39
CA GLU A 20 -0.80 45.97 -20.80
C GLU A 20 0.18 45.67 -19.66
N ARG A 21 1.19 46.53 -19.51
CA ARG A 21 1.86 46.77 -18.22
C ARG A 21 0.95 47.70 -17.43
N GLY A 22 0.52 47.30 -16.25
CA GLY A 22 -0.11 48.22 -15.30
C GLY A 22 -1.19 47.57 -14.45
N MET A 23 -0.80 46.97 -13.32
CA MET A 23 -1.48 47.05 -12.03
C MET A 23 -0.74 46.15 -11.03
N ALA A 24 0.46 46.58 -10.67
CA ALA A 24 0.99 46.34 -9.33
C ALA A 24 0.57 47.55 -8.49
N ALA A 25 -0.38 47.37 -7.56
CA ALA A 25 -0.64 48.18 -6.35
C ALA A 25 -2.11 48.07 -5.93
N SER A 26 -2.33 48.04 -4.61
CA SER A 26 -3.61 47.99 -3.88
C SER A 26 -4.23 46.59 -3.89
N TRP A 27 -4.25 45.82 -2.80
CA TRP A 27 -4.83 46.19 -1.52
C TRP A 27 -4.02 45.66 -0.34
N LEU A 28 -3.47 46.59 0.43
CA LEU A 28 -2.99 46.40 1.80
C LEU A 28 -3.86 47.27 2.71
N LEU A 29 -4.21 46.69 3.86
CA LEU A 29 -4.51 47.30 5.18
C LEU A 29 -5.95 47.18 5.69
N LYS A 30 -6.08 46.32 6.70
CA LYS A 30 -6.72 46.49 8.02
C LYS A 30 -6.53 45.14 8.75
N HIS A 31 -5.51 44.91 9.59
CA HIS A 31 -5.31 45.45 10.94
C HIS A 31 -3.92 45.00 11.50
N PRO A 32 -3.40 45.61 12.59
CA PRO A 32 -1.97 45.89 12.78
C PRO A 32 -1.16 44.80 13.49
N CYS A 33 0.11 44.69 13.12
CA CYS A 33 1.16 43.97 13.83
C CYS A 33 1.93 44.94 14.76
N PRO A 34 2.18 44.60 16.04
CA PRO A 34 2.89 45.50 16.97
C PRO A 34 4.42 45.48 16.76
N PRO A 35 5.14 46.55 17.14
CA PRO A 35 6.50 46.80 16.70
C PRO A 35 7.57 45.99 17.47
N ALA A 36 8.58 45.53 16.74
CA ALA A 36 9.83 45.03 17.30
C ALA A 36 10.71 46.18 17.83
N ARG A 37 11.31 45.98 19.02
CA ARG A 37 12.37 46.83 19.59
C ARG A 37 13.45 45.95 20.26
N PRO A 38 14.67 46.47 20.42
CA PRO A 38 15.91 45.76 20.09
C PRO A 38 16.53 44.96 21.24
N TRP A 39 17.43 44.05 20.88
CA TRP A 39 18.29 43.31 21.78
C TRP A 39 19.21 44.25 22.58
N THR A 40 19.08 44.25 23.90
CA THR A 40 20.11 44.73 24.83
C THR A 40 20.46 43.64 25.83
N ARG A 41 21.76 43.41 25.97
CA ARG A 41 22.42 42.40 26.78
C ARG A 41 22.64 42.94 28.19
N THR A 42 22.07 42.30 29.21
CA THR A 42 22.53 42.46 30.61
C THR A 42 22.46 41.12 31.33
N ARG A 43 23.62 40.71 31.88
CA ARG A 43 23.77 39.64 32.87
C ARG A 43 23.14 40.10 34.19
N ASN A 44 22.42 39.23 34.88
CA ASN A 44 22.76 38.86 36.26
C ASN A 44 21.92 37.68 36.76
N ALA A 45 22.59 36.88 37.58
CA ALA A 45 22.11 35.64 38.18
C ALA A 45 21.06 35.87 39.27
N THR A 46 20.13 34.94 39.42
CA THR A 46 19.74 34.28 40.68
C THR A 46 18.71 33.20 40.35
N GLY A 47 18.88 32.00 40.92
CA GLY A 47 18.04 30.85 40.62
C GLY A 47 16.66 30.92 41.28
N LEU A 48 15.71 30.14 40.77
CA LEU A 48 14.71 29.44 41.57
C LEU A 48 13.91 28.44 40.71
N ARG A 49 13.77 27.23 41.26
CA ARG A 49 12.68 26.23 41.17
C ARG A 49 11.89 26.05 39.87
N LEU A 50 12.03 24.84 39.33
CA LEU A 50 11.05 24.14 38.49
C LEU A 50 9.64 24.16 39.11
N GLN A 51 8.67 24.67 38.34
CA GLN A 51 7.25 24.41 38.54
C GLN A 51 6.71 23.51 37.41
N GLN A 52 5.74 22.72 37.80
CA GLN A 52 5.25 21.50 37.18
C GLN A 52 4.60 21.74 35.80
N VAL A 53 4.97 20.89 34.83
CA VAL A 53 4.15 20.64 33.65
C VAL A 53 3.10 19.60 34.04
N THR A 54 1.83 19.95 33.88
CA THR A 54 0.68 19.09 34.13
C THR A 54 0.61 18.04 33.02
N THR A 55 0.95 16.80 33.35
CA THR A 55 0.75 15.63 32.47
C THR A 55 -0.74 15.29 32.44
N ILE A 56 -1.38 15.44 31.29
CA ILE A 56 -2.72 14.88 31.04
C ILE A 56 -2.54 13.37 30.84
N THR A 57 -2.95 12.60 31.83
CA THR A 57 -2.96 11.13 31.78
C THR A 57 -4.24 10.64 31.10
N TYR A 58 -4.11 10.05 29.91
CA TYR A 58 -5.20 9.28 29.31
C TYR A 58 -5.25 7.90 29.99
N ARG A 59 -6.37 7.61 30.66
CA ARG A 59 -6.58 6.34 31.37
C ARG A 59 -6.84 5.24 30.34
N ARG A 60 -5.87 4.36 30.12
CA ARG A 60 -5.99 3.17 29.27
C ARG A 60 -6.75 2.08 30.05
N THR A 61 -7.95 1.75 29.61
CA THR A 61 -8.68 0.57 30.09
C THR A 61 -8.05 -0.66 29.42
N THR A 62 -7.32 -1.47 30.18
CA THR A 62 -6.77 -2.74 29.69
C THR A 62 -7.90 -3.78 29.63
N CYS A 63 -8.37 -4.10 28.43
CA CYS A 63 -9.22 -5.27 28.22
C CYS A 63 -8.34 -6.47 27.86
N THR A 64 -8.29 -7.46 28.73
CA THR A 64 -7.59 -8.73 28.52
C THR A 64 -8.47 -9.65 27.67
N GLY A 65 -8.29 -9.60 26.35
CA GLY A 65 -8.82 -10.57 25.39
C GLY A 65 -7.72 -10.96 24.42
N ARG A 66 -7.13 -12.15 24.58
CA ARG A 66 -6.18 -12.71 23.62
C ARG A 66 -6.98 -13.32 22.47
N SER A 67 -7.18 -12.53 21.41
CA SER A 67 -7.70 -13.04 20.15
C SER A 67 -6.59 -13.33 19.16
N ALA A 68 -6.77 -14.38 18.34
CA ALA A 68 -5.87 -14.71 17.23
C ALA A 68 -6.06 -13.82 15.99
N ALA A 69 -6.64 -12.63 16.14
CA ALA A 69 -6.16 -11.47 15.38
C ALA A 69 -4.84 -11.05 16.04
N VAL A 70 -3.73 -11.29 15.35
CA VAL A 70 -2.38 -10.97 15.84
C VAL A 70 -2.35 -9.51 16.31
N ALA A 71 -2.48 -9.30 17.61
CA ALA A 71 -2.27 -8.01 18.23
C ALA A 71 -0.83 -7.60 17.93
N VAL A 72 -0.67 -6.68 16.98
CA VAL A 72 0.59 -6.00 16.72
C VAL A 72 0.82 -5.13 17.94
N LYS A 73 1.62 -5.62 18.89
CA LYS A 73 2.27 -4.70 19.82
C LYS A 73 3.13 -3.79 18.95
N HIS A 74 2.71 -2.55 18.82
CA HIS A 74 3.61 -1.46 18.49
C HIS A 74 4.70 -1.45 19.56
N GLU A 75 5.82 -2.12 19.27
CA GLU A 75 7.08 -1.73 19.87
C GLU A 75 7.38 -0.35 19.29
N GLU A 76 7.54 0.65 20.16
CA GLU A 76 8.05 1.95 19.75
C GLU A 76 9.32 1.76 18.91
N GLU A 77 9.43 2.50 17.81
CA GLU A 77 10.67 2.63 17.04
C GLU A 77 11.79 3.09 17.99
N GLY A 78 12.53 2.14 18.58
CA GLY A 78 13.53 2.48 19.59
C GLY A 78 14.22 1.32 20.31
N ALA A 79 13.73 0.07 20.20
CA ALA A 79 14.37 -1.06 20.89
C ALA A 79 15.33 -1.91 20.03
N ASP A 80 15.23 -1.85 18.69
CA ASP A 80 16.12 -2.56 17.76
C ASP A 80 16.79 -1.57 16.81
N GLU A 81 18.03 -1.18 17.13
CA GLU A 81 18.87 -0.33 16.28
C GLU A 81 19.53 -1.10 15.12
N GLU A 82 19.35 -2.42 14.99
CA GLU A 82 19.99 -3.25 13.95
C GLU A 82 19.77 -2.71 12.54
N TRP A 83 18.54 -2.24 12.24
CA TRP A 83 18.22 -1.75 10.91
C TRP A 83 18.87 -0.40 10.58
N LEU A 84 19.31 0.38 11.58
CA LEU A 84 20.01 1.66 11.36
C LEU A 84 21.35 1.46 10.67
N ALA A 85 21.98 0.30 10.83
CA ALA A 85 23.19 -0.07 10.09
C ALA A 85 22.95 -0.12 8.57
N TYR A 86 21.69 -0.26 8.11
CA TYR A 86 21.34 -0.22 6.68
C TYR A 86 21.21 1.21 6.14
N LEU A 87 21.44 2.22 6.97
CA LEU A 87 21.57 3.61 6.57
C LEU A 87 23.05 4.03 6.47
N ASP A 88 23.98 3.09 6.67
CA ASP A 88 25.40 3.33 6.42
C ASP A 88 25.59 3.74 4.94
N PRO A 89 26.40 4.79 4.66
CA PRO A 89 26.65 5.25 3.30
C PRO A 89 27.03 4.14 2.31
N ALA A 90 27.83 3.15 2.73
CA ALA A 90 28.25 2.06 1.86
C ALA A 90 27.08 1.16 1.44
N LYS A 91 26.08 0.96 2.31
CA LYS A 91 24.87 0.20 1.96
C LYS A 91 23.88 0.99 1.11
N LEU A 92 23.88 2.32 1.24
CA LEU A 92 23.05 3.21 0.43
C LEU A 92 23.63 3.39 -0.99
N GLU A 93 24.95 3.49 -1.11
CA GLU A 93 25.66 3.65 -2.39
C GLU A 93 25.40 2.47 -3.36
N VAL A 94 25.07 1.28 -2.83
CA VAL A 94 24.62 0.13 -3.63
C VAL A 94 23.47 0.52 -4.56
N PHE A 95 22.52 1.34 -4.11
CA PHE A 95 21.35 1.74 -4.91
C PHE A 95 21.70 2.76 -5.99
N ASP A 96 22.70 3.61 -5.75
CA ASP A 96 23.22 4.51 -6.78
C ASP A 96 23.92 3.71 -7.89
N GLN A 97 24.73 2.72 -7.51
CA GLN A 97 25.41 1.81 -8.46
C GLN A 97 24.43 0.91 -9.23
N LEU A 98 23.29 0.57 -8.61
CA LEU A 98 22.23 -0.21 -9.23
C LEU A 98 21.30 0.59 -10.14
N GLU A 99 21.42 1.92 -10.23
CA GLU A 99 20.51 2.75 -11.01
C GLU A 99 20.46 2.36 -12.52
N PRO A 100 21.60 2.13 -13.21
CA PRO A 100 21.58 1.63 -14.58
C PRO A 100 20.98 0.23 -14.71
N TRP A 101 21.17 -0.62 -13.69
CA TRP A 101 20.56 -1.96 -13.67
C TRP A 101 19.05 -1.86 -13.49
N ALA A 102 18.56 -0.98 -12.62
CA ALA A 102 17.13 -0.74 -12.41
C ALA A 102 16.48 -0.18 -13.68
N GLU A 103 17.16 0.74 -14.37
CA GLU A 103 16.70 1.26 -15.66
C GLU A 103 16.51 0.15 -16.70
N ALA A 104 17.41 -0.83 -16.75
CA ALA A 104 17.34 -1.91 -17.73
C ALA A 104 16.42 -3.08 -17.32
N ASN A 105 16.20 -3.31 -16.01
CA ASN A 105 15.58 -4.56 -15.52
C ASN A 105 14.28 -4.38 -14.74
N VAL A 106 14.03 -3.17 -14.23
CA VAL A 106 12.88 -2.83 -13.38
C VAL A 106 11.92 -1.90 -14.14
N VAL A 107 12.40 -0.74 -14.59
CA VAL A 107 11.56 0.25 -15.31
C VAL A 107 10.79 -0.34 -16.50
N PRO A 108 11.35 -1.27 -17.32
CA PRO A 108 10.63 -1.85 -18.45
C PRO A 108 9.46 -2.78 -18.06
N LEU A 109 9.28 -3.09 -16.77
CA LEU A 109 8.12 -3.85 -16.28
C LEU A 109 6.85 -2.99 -16.14
N LEU A 110 7.00 -1.65 -16.20
CA LEU A 110 5.88 -0.71 -16.30
C LEU A 110 5.25 -0.81 -17.70
N LYS A 111 3.93 -0.74 -17.75
CA LYS A 111 3.17 -0.65 -18.99
C LYS A 111 3.02 0.82 -19.40
N PRO A 112 3.33 1.16 -20.66
CA PRO A 112 2.96 2.46 -21.21
C PRO A 112 1.45 2.72 -21.12
N ALA A 113 1.06 3.97 -20.87
CA ALA A 113 -0.34 4.34 -20.67
C ALA A 113 -1.22 4.01 -21.89
N GLU A 114 -0.63 4.01 -23.09
CA GLU A 114 -1.29 3.72 -24.37
C GLU A 114 -1.75 2.27 -24.49
N VAL A 115 -1.16 1.35 -23.72
CA VAL A 115 -1.51 -0.10 -23.73
C VAL A 115 -2.00 -0.59 -22.38
N ALA A 116 -1.89 0.21 -21.32
CA ALA A 116 -2.44 -0.10 -20.02
C ALA A 116 -3.97 -0.03 -20.05
N TRP A 117 -4.62 -1.01 -19.43
CA TRP A 117 -6.08 -0.95 -19.24
C TRP A 117 -6.44 0.28 -18.40
N GLN A 118 -7.59 0.88 -18.70
CA GLN A 118 -8.15 1.98 -17.93
C GLN A 118 -9.44 1.54 -17.23
N PRO A 119 -9.82 2.14 -16.09
CA PRO A 119 -11.06 1.80 -15.39
C PRO A 119 -12.30 1.79 -16.29
N THR A 120 -12.37 2.71 -17.27
CA THR A 120 -13.46 2.81 -18.25
C THR A 120 -13.59 1.57 -19.14
N ASP A 121 -12.50 0.82 -19.39
CA ASP A 121 -12.54 -0.42 -20.18
C ASP A 121 -13.33 -1.55 -19.48
N LEU A 122 -13.52 -1.42 -18.17
CA LEU A 122 -14.08 -2.45 -17.30
C LEU A 122 -15.41 -2.03 -16.65
N LEU A 123 -15.88 -0.80 -16.92
CA LEU A 123 -17.06 -0.21 -16.33
C LEU A 123 -18.02 0.33 -17.41
N PRO A 124 -19.32 0.46 -17.11
CA PRO A 124 -20.24 1.15 -18.01
C PRO A 124 -19.80 2.58 -18.29
N ASP A 125 -19.69 2.97 -19.56
CA ASP A 125 -19.32 4.31 -20.00
C ASP A 125 -20.51 5.02 -20.67
N PRO A 126 -21.01 6.14 -20.11
CA PRO A 126 -22.12 6.88 -20.71
C PRO A 126 -21.79 7.48 -22.07
N ALA A 127 -20.53 7.86 -22.33
CA ALA A 127 -20.14 8.45 -23.62
C ALA A 127 -20.21 7.41 -24.75
N SER A 128 -19.76 6.19 -24.49
CA SER A 128 -19.76 5.10 -25.47
C SER A 128 -21.12 4.42 -25.64
N LEU A 129 -21.92 4.32 -24.57
CA LEU A 129 -23.19 3.56 -24.57
C LEU A 129 -24.43 4.42 -24.82
N GLY A 130 -24.31 5.75 -24.72
CA GLY A 130 -25.47 6.65 -24.64
C GLY A 130 -26.28 6.46 -23.35
N ALA A 131 -27.28 7.31 -23.14
CA ALA A 131 -28.06 7.33 -21.89
C ALA A 131 -28.77 6.00 -21.60
N ASP A 132 -29.48 5.46 -22.60
CA ASP A 132 -30.26 4.22 -22.45
C ASP A 132 -29.35 3.00 -22.26
N GLY A 133 -28.26 2.92 -23.03
CA GLY A 133 -27.29 1.83 -22.94
C GLY A 133 -26.53 1.83 -21.61
N PHE A 134 -26.13 3.01 -21.13
CA PHE A 134 -25.51 3.17 -19.82
C PHE A 134 -26.47 2.77 -18.69
N HIS A 135 -27.73 3.20 -18.76
CA HIS A 135 -28.73 2.81 -17.78
C HIS A 135 -28.97 1.29 -17.75
N ALA A 136 -29.07 0.64 -18.92
CA ALA A 136 -29.18 -0.81 -19.02
C ALA A 136 -27.94 -1.53 -18.43
N ALA A 137 -26.74 -1.10 -18.80
CA ALA A 137 -25.49 -1.68 -18.29
C ALA A 137 -25.34 -1.52 -16.77
N CYS A 138 -25.77 -0.38 -16.21
CA CYS A 138 -25.82 -0.17 -14.76
C CYS A 138 -26.81 -1.13 -14.06
N ARG A 139 -27.99 -1.34 -14.66
CA ARG A 139 -28.96 -2.31 -14.12
C ARG A 139 -28.41 -3.73 -14.12
N ASP A 140 -27.73 -4.13 -15.20
CA ASP A 140 -27.10 -5.45 -15.30
C ASP A 140 -25.97 -5.64 -14.28
N LEU A 141 -25.15 -4.60 -14.05
CA LEU A 141 -24.13 -4.59 -13.00
C LEU A 141 -24.77 -4.82 -11.62
N ARG A 142 -25.82 -4.07 -11.30
CA ARG A 142 -26.53 -4.19 -10.01
C ARG A 142 -27.18 -5.56 -9.85
N ALA A 143 -27.72 -6.13 -10.93
CA ALA A 143 -28.31 -7.46 -10.92
C ALA A 143 -27.28 -8.56 -10.61
N ARG A 144 -26.06 -8.47 -11.18
CA ARG A 144 -24.97 -9.40 -10.84
C ARG A 144 -24.45 -9.19 -9.42
N ALA A 145 -24.23 -7.93 -9.04
CA ALA A 145 -23.76 -7.58 -7.71
C ALA A 145 -24.76 -7.99 -6.60
N ALA A 146 -26.04 -8.16 -6.91
CA ALA A 146 -27.05 -8.72 -6.01
C ALA A 146 -26.71 -10.14 -5.51
N GLY A 147 -26.00 -10.93 -6.33
CA GLY A 147 -25.57 -12.29 -6.01
C GLY A 147 -24.39 -12.38 -5.05
N LEU A 148 -23.68 -11.27 -4.79
CA LEU A 148 -22.53 -11.25 -3.90
C LEU A 148 -22.99 -11.31 -2.42
N PRO A 149 -22.49 -12.28 -1.63
CA PRO A 149 -22.73 -12.32 -0.19
C PRO A 149 -22.08 -11.13 0.53
N ASP A 150 -22.68 -10.67 1.62
CA ASP A 150 -22.18 -9.52 2.39
C ASP A 150 -20.75 -9.72 2.91
N ALA A 151 -20.36 -10.94 3.27
CA ALA A 151 -18.97 -11.25 3.65
C ALA A 151 -17.97 -10.96 2.52
N HIS A 152 -18.34 -11.25 1.26
CA HIS A 152 -17.49 -10.93 0.10
C HIS A 152 -17.49 -9.43 -0.20
N LEU A 153 -18.61 -8.74 0.02
CA LEU A 153 -18.67 -7.28 -0.11
C LEU A 153 -17.79 -6.58 0.93
N VAL A 154 -17.76 -7.05 2.18
CA VAL A 154 -16.85 -6.54 3.21
C VAL A 154 -15.39 -6.72 2.77
N CYS A 155 -15.03 -7.88 2.21
CA CYS A 155 -13.68 -8.09 1.70
C CYS A 155 -13.34 -7.17 0.52
N LEU A 156 -14.27 -7.00 -0.42
CA LEU A 156 -14.08 -6.13 -1.58
C LEU A 156 -13.91 -4.66 -1.16
N VAL A 157 -14.68 -4.20 -0.17
CA VAL A 157 -14.51 -2.87 0.41
C VAL A 157 -13.16 -2.75 1.10
N GLY A 158 -12.73 -3.74 1.89
CA GLY A 158 -11.41 -3.72 2.54
C GLY A 158 -10.26 -3.63 1.54
N ASN A 159 -10.33 -4.38 0.42
CA ASN A 159 -9.37 -4.27 -0.67
C ASN A 159 -9.40 -2.85 -1.27
N MET A 160 -10.56 -2.34 -1.65
CA MET A 160 -10.70 -1.00 -2.23
C MET A 160 -10.20 0.13 -1.31
N VAL A 161 -10.52 0.08 -0.01
CA VAL A 161 -10.05 1.06 0.99
C VAL A 161 -8.52 1.05 1.09
N THR A 162 -7.92 -0.14 0.93
CA THR A 162 -6.46 -0.28 0.88
C THR A 162 -5.93 0.39 -0.38
N GLU A 163 -6.47 0.10 -1.57
CA GLU A 163 -6.03 0.75 -2.81
C GLU A 163 -6.13 2.29 -2.78
N GLU A 164 -7.22 2.81 -2.22
CA GLU A 164 -7.46 4.26 -2.12
C GLU A 164 -6.48 4.98 -1.18
N ALA A 165 -5.76 4.25 -0.33
CA ALA A 165 -4.73 4.82 0.55
C ALA A 165 -3.36 4.98 -0.14
N LEU A 166 -3.32 4.87 -1.48
CA LEU A 166 -2.13 5.07 -2.32
C LEU A 166 -1.24 6.28 -1.96
N PRO A 167 -1.75 7.47 -1.56
CA PRO A 167 -0.88 8.57 -1.15
C PRO A 167 0.07 8.21 0.00
N SER A 168 -0.36 7.35 0.93
CA SER A 168 0.48 6.83 2.02
C SER A 168 1.59 5.94 1.48
N TYR A 169 1.31 5.15 0.45
CA TYR A 169 2.23 4.14 -0.09
C TYR A 169 3.34 4.80 -0.89
N GLN A 170 2.99 5.76 -1.76
CA GLN A 170 3.97 6.58 -2.45
C GLN A 170 4.81 7.40 -1.46
N SER A 171 4.19 7.93 -0.39
CA SER A 171 4.91 8.64 0.66
C SER A 171 5.90 7.73 1.40
N MET A 172 5.55 6.47 1.67
CA MET A 172 6.47 5.51 2.27
C MET A 172 7.60 5.12 1.34
N ALA A 173 7.32 4.83 0.06
CA ALA A 173 8.36 4.55 -0.92
C ALA A 173 9.39 5.69 -1.02
N ASN A 174 8.92 6.94 -0.96
CA ASN A 174 9.78 8.14 -0.92
C ASN A 174 10.52 8.36 0.41
N ARG A 175 10.37 7.49 1.41
CA ARG A 175 11.23 7.48 2.61
C ARG A 175 12.44 6.57 2.48
N PHE A 176 12.44 5.65 1.50
CA PHE A 176 13.56 4.76 1.26
C PHE A 176 14.77 5.60 0.80
N GLN A 177 15.82 5.62 1.61
CA GLN A 177 17.00 6.43 1.31
C GLN A 177 17.69 5.93 0.02
N ALA A 178 18.40 6.81 -0.68
CA ALA A 178 19.00 6.57 -2.01
C ALA A 178 18.03 6.30 -3.19
N VAL A 179 16.78 5.88 -2.95
CA VAL A 179 15.82 5.55 -4.03
C VAL A 179 14.59 6.47 -4.10
N HIS A 180 14.50 7.47 -3.22
CA HIS A 180 13.37 8.39 -3.15
C HIS A 180 13.38 9.46 -4.26
N ASP A 181 12.20 9.97 -4.59
CA ASP A 181 12.05 11.10 -5.50
C ASP A 181 12.26 12.44 -4.77
N LEU A 182 13.44 13.04 -4.97
CA LEU A 182 13.81 14.30 -4.33
C LEU A 182 13.07 15.53 -4.84
N THR A 183 12.55 15.49 -6.08
CA THR A 183 12.01 16.70 -6.75
C THR A 183 10.55 16.54 -7.16
N GLY A 184 9.96 15.36 -6.94
CA GLY A 184 8.66 14.97 -7.50
C GLY A 184 8.69 14.69 -9.01
N SER A 185 9.87 14.81 -9.62
CA SER A 185 10.11 14.62 -11.06
C SER A 185 11.54 14.16 -11.33
N SER A 186 12.22 13.58 -10.33
CA SER A 186 13.61 13.17 -10.46
C SER A 186 13.78 12.21 -11.63
N GLY A 187 14.88 12.38 -12.35
CA GLY A 187 15.25 11.60 -13.53
C GLY A 187 15.96 10.29 -13.21
N THR A 188 15.99 9.84 -11.96
CA THR A 188 16.55 8.52 -11.61
C THR A 188 15.58 7.39 -11.99
N ALA A 189 16.13 6.22 -12.32
CA ALA A 189 15.32 5.02 -12.57
C ALA A 189 14.38 4.70 -11.39
N TRP A 190 14.86 4.84 -10.16
CA TRP A 190 14.09 4.62 -8.94
C TRP A 190 12.89 5.57 -8.80
N ALA A 191 13.09 6.86 -9.05
CA ALA A 191 12.02 7.84 -8.98
C ALA A 191 11.00 7.66 -10.13
N ARG A 192 11.47 7.34 -11.34
CA ARG A 192 10.59 6.95 -12.46
C ARG A 192 9.76 5.72 -12.11
N TRP A 193 10.37 4.69 -11.53
CA TRP A 193 9.66 3.50 -11.07
C TRP A 193 8.58 3.86 -10.06
N THR A 194 8.91 4.56 -8.98
CA THR A 194 7.93 4.94 -7.94
C THR A 194 6.74 5.70 -8.52
N ARG A 195 6.98 6.69 -9.40
CA ARG A 195 5.88 7.43 -10.04
C ARG A 195 5.08 6.57 -11.02
N GLY A 196 5.74 5.73 -11.81
CA GLY A 196 5.10 4.83 -12.76
C GLY A 196 4.25 3.75 -12.08
N TRP A 197 4.78 3.13 -11.04
CA TRP A 197 4.05 2.21 -10.16
C TRP A 197 2.83 2.91 -9.57
N SER A 198 2.98 4.09 -8.96
CA SER A 198 1.82 4.82 -8.41
C SER A 198 0.77 5.18 -9.47
N ALA A 199 1.18 5.50 -10.70
CA ALA A 199 0.24 5.73 -11.79
C ALA A 199 -0.53 4.46 -12.20
N GLU A 200 0.13 3.30 -12.13
CA GLU A 200 -0.52 2.02 -12.36
C GLU A 200 -1.50 1.68 -11.23
N GLU A 201 -1.09 1.81 -9.97
CA GLU A 201 -1.88 1.54 -8.76
C GLU A 201 -3.13 2.41 -8.65
N ASN A 202 -3.06 3.69 -9.05
CA ASN A 202 -4.19 4.60 -8.95
C ASN A 202 -5.44 4.05 -9.65
N ARG A 203 -5.25 3.29 -10.74
CA ARG A 203 -6.36 2.69 -11.50
C ARG A 203 -7.12 1.63 -10.70
N HIS A 204 -6.48 0.98 -9.73
CA HIS A 204 -7.09 -0.09 -8.92
C HIS A 204 -8.15 0.47 -7.98
N GLY A 205 -7.81 1.50 -7.20
CA GLY A 205 -8.77 2.22 -6.36
C GLY A 205 -9.92 2.79 -7.20
N ASP A 206 -9.58 3.47 -8.29
CA ASP A 206 -10.53 4.09 -9.22
C ASP A 206 -11.59 3.11 -9.77
N VAL A 207 -11.18 1.92 -10.21
CA VAL A 207 -12.11 0.93 -10.79
C VAL A 207 -12.96 0.27 -9.72
N LEU A 208 -12.38 -0.05 -8.55
CA LEU A 208 -13.10 -0.66 -7.45
C LEU A 208 -14.10 0.30 -6.81
N ASN A 209 -13.72 1.57 -6.64
CA ASN A 209 -14.58 2.63 -6.13
C ASN A 209 -15.83 2.78 -6.99
N ARG A 210 -15.65 3.00 -8.30
CA ARG A 210 -16.77 3.17 -9.24
C ARG A 210 -17.62 1.91 -9.33
N TYR A 211 -17.03 0.71 -9.28
CA TYR A 211 -17.78 -0.54 -9.22
C TYR A 211 -18.67 -0.61 -7.96
N LEU A 212 -18.10 -0.35 -6.78
CA LEU A 212 -18.83 -0.38 -5.51
C LEU A 212 -19.94 0.68 -5.48
N TYR A 213 -19.65 1.89 -5.96
CA TYR A 213 -20.63 2.97 -6.11
C TYR A 213 -21.81 2.56 -7.00
N LEU A 214 -21.52 2.04 -8.21
CA LEU A 214 -22.56 1.61 -9.16
C LEU A 214 -23.35 0.38 -8.68
N SER A 215 -22.72 -0.49 -7.88
CA SER A 215 -23.38 -1.69 -7.33
C SER A 215 -24.57 -1.34 -6.44
N GLY A 216 -24.51 -0.22 -5.72
CA GLY A 216 -25.50 0.17 -4.72
C GLY A 216 -25.62 -0.79 -3.54
N ARG A 217 -24.62 -1.65 -3.31
CA ARG A 217 -24.64 -2.68 -2.24
C ARG A 217 -24.00 -2.25 -0.93
N VAL A 218 -23.28 -1.13 -0.94
CA VAL A 218 -22.45 -0.61 0.17
C VAL A 218 -22.80 0.84 0.50
N ASP A 219 -22.55 1.25 1.75
CA ASP A 219 -22.67 2.63 2.20
C ASP A 219 -21.39 3.40 1.85
N MET A 220 -21.37 3.98 0.64
CA MET A 220 -20.20 4.73 0.15
C MET A 220 -19.77 5.86 1.09
N ARG A 221 -20.68 6.49 1.82
CA ARG A 221 -20.32 7.54 2.77
C ARG A 221 -19.48 6.99 3.92
N GLN A 222 -19.79 5.79 4.40
CA GLN A 222 -18.99 5.13 5.43
C GLN A 222 -17.65 4.64 4.86
N VAL A 223 -17.63 4.12 3.64
CA VAL A 223 -16.38 3.72 2.96
C VAL A 223 -15.44 4.93 2.76
N GLU A 224 -15.94 6.05 2.23
CA GLU A 224 -15.19 7.29 2.04
C GLU A 224 -14.63 7.86 3.35
N ARG A 225 -15.39 7.76 4.44
CA ARG A 225 -14.91 8.12 5.79
C ARG A 225 -13.78 7.21 6.25
N THR A 226 -13.87 5.91 6.00
CA THR A 226 -12.79 4.98 6.31
C THR A 226 -11.53 5.31 5.52
N ILE A 227 -11.63 5.59 4.21
CA ILE A 227 -10.50 6.02 3.37
C ILE A 227 -9.86 7.28 3.95
N HIS A 228 -10.67 8.30 4.24
CA HIS A 228 -10.19 9.56 4.84
C HIS A 228 -9.42 9.30 6.13
N ASN A 229 -9.97 8.49 7.03
CA ASN A 229 -9.33 8.17 8.28
C ASN A 229 -8.03 7.39 8.07
N LEU A 230 -8.00 6.43 7.15
CA LEU A 230 -6.81 5.63 6.88
C LEU A 230 -5.67 6.48 6.30
N ILE A 231 -5.95 7.33 5.30
CA ILE A 231 -4.95 8.26 4.75
C ILE A 231 -4.43 9.20 5.84
N ARG A 232 -5.33 9.73 6.69
CA ARG A 232 -4.95 10.58 7.82
C ARG A 232 -4.08 9.84 8.85
N SER A 233 -4.37 8.57 9.13
CA SER A 233 -3.61 7.74 10.06
C SER A 233 -2.25 7.32 9.49
N GLY A 234 -2.12 7.28 8.15
CA GLY A 234 -0.94 6.77 7.48
C GLY A 234 -0.83 5.25 7.58
N MET A 235 0.40 4.74 7.47
CA MET A 235 0.70 3.31 7.58
C MET A 235 1.95 3.06 8.42
N VAL A 236 2.11 1.82 8.87
CA VAL A 236 3.24 1.38 9.70
C VAL A 236 4.14 0.48 8.86
N LEU A 237 5.39 0.89 8.69
CA LEU A 237 6.42 0.09 8.02
C LEU A 237 7.67 0.05 8.91
N ASN A 238 8.05 -1.16 9.34
CA ASN A 238 9.26 -1.32 10.14
C ASN A 238 10.50 -0.99 9.29
N ALA A 239 11.45 -0.24 9.85
CA ALA A 239 12.64 0.22 9.15
C ALA A 239 12.34 1.05 7.88
N ALA A 240 11.33 1.94 7.94
CA ALA A 240 10.78 2.73 6.82
C ALA A 240 11.77 3.57 6.00
N ARG A 241 13.03 3.69 6.42
CA ARG A 241 14.07 4.41 5.68
C ARG A 241 15.03 3.49 4.91
N SER A 242 15.07 2.21 5.26
CA SER A 242 15.99 1.24 4.65
C SER A 242 15.37 0.64 3.39
N PRO A 243 16.00 0.78 2.21
CA PRO A 243 15.46 0.20 0.98
C PRO A 243 15.52 -1.34 0.98
N TYR A 244 16.49 -1.96 1.68
CA TYR A 244 16.53 -3.41 1.85
C TYR A 244 15.24 -3.93 2.47
N HIS A 245 14.86 -3.37 3.62
CA HIS A 245 13.64 -3.72 4.35
C HIS A 245 12.39 -3.32 3.57
N GLY A 246 12.41 -2.12 2.98
CA GLY A 246 11.33 -1.59 2.16
C GLY A 246 11.00 -2.48 0.96
N PHE A 247 11.98 -2.87 0.15
CA PHE A 247 11.74 -3.73 -1.01
C PHE A 247 11.32 -5.15 -0.64
N ILE A 248 11.81 -5.69 0.48
CA ILE A 248 11.31 -6.98 1.02
C ILE A 248 9.84 -6.85 1.45
N TYR A 249 9.47 -5.76 2.13
CA TYR A 249 8.08 -5.48 2.50
C TYR A 249 7.20 -5.42 1.27
N VAL A 250 7.58 -4.61 0.27
CA VAL A 250 6.76 -4.41 -0.93
C VAL A 250 6.65 -5.70 -1.74
N ALA A 251 7.74 -6.46 -1.93
CA ALA A 251 7.68 -7.76 -2.61
C ALA A 251 6.70 -8.75 -1.94
N PHE A 252 6.62 -8.73 -0.60
CA PHE A 252 5.66 -9.53 0.14
C PHE A 252 4.22 -9.03 -0.08
N GLN A 253 4.00 -7.72 0.01
CA GLN A 253 2.67 -7.11 -0.11
C GLN A 253 2.08 -7.30 -1.50
N GLU A 254 2.87 -7.07 -2.55
CA GLU A 254 2.45 -7.26 -3.96
C GLU A 254 2.00 -8.69 -4.25
N ARG A 255 2.65 -9.67 -3.61
CA ARG A 255 2.19 -11.05 -3.69
C ARG A 255 0.90 -11.27 -2.89
N ALA A 256 0.75 -10.62 -1.74
CA ALA A 256 -0.46 -10.71 -0.93
C ALA A 256 -1.67 -10.12 -1.65
N THR A 257 -1.53 -8.95 -2.28
CA THR A 257 -2.56 -8.30 -3.10
C THR A 257 -2.87 -9.12 -4.35
N PHE A 258 -1.86 -9.67 -5.04
CA PHE A 258 -2.06 -10.63 -6.15
C PHE A 258 -2.96 -11.80 -5.74
N ILE A 259 -2.68 -12.41 -4.58
CA ILE A 259 -3.48 -13.53 -4.05
C ILE A 259 -4.90 -13.05 -3.66
N SER A 260 -5.02 -11.94 -2.93
CA SER A 260 -6.31 -11.40 -2.48
C SER A 260 -7.23 -11.06 -3.66
N HIS A 261 -6.74 -10.31 -4.64
CA HIS A 261 -7.50 -9.95 -5.85
C HIS A 261 -7.79 -11.17 -6.71
N GLY A 262 -6.83 -12.10 -6.86
CA GLY A 262 -7.04 -13.35 -7.59
C GLY A 262 -8.11 -14.24 -6.95
N ASN A 263 -8.14 -14.32 -5.61
CA ASN A 263 -9.17 -15.04 -4.86
C ASN A 263 -10.52 -14.34 -5.00
N THR A 264 -10.56 -13.02 -4.85
CA THR A 264 -11.77 -12.21 -5.04
C THR A 264 -12.34 -12.39 -6.45
N ALA A 265 -11.49 -12.44 -7.49
CA ALA A 265 -11.92 -12.70 -8.86
C ALA A 265 -12.60 -14.07 -9.01
N ARG A 266 -12.03 -15.11 -8.41
CA ARG A 266 -12.61 -16.46 -8.42
C ARG A 266 -13.96 -16.50 -7.70
N ARG A 267 -14.06 -15.90 -6.51
CA ARG A 267 -15.32 -15.82 -5.75
C ARG A 267 -16.39 -15.02 -6.49
N ALA A 268 -16.03 -13.89 -7.08
CA ALA A 268 -16.96 -13.08 -7.88
C ALA A 268 -17.55 -13.91 -9.04
N LYS A 269 -16.71 -14.68 -9.73
CA LYS A 269 -17.15 -15.58 -10.81
C LYS A 269 -18.06 -16.70 -10.30
N GLU A 270 -17.73 -17.32 -9.15
CA GLU A 270 -18.56 -18.34 -8.50
C GLU A 270 -19.97 -17.81 -8.15
N HIS A 271 -20.06 -16.52 -7.80
CA HIS A 271 -21.32 -15.82 -7.52
C HIS A 271 -21.98 -15.18 -8.75
N GLY A 272 -21.49 -15.47 -9.96
CA GLY A 272 -22.09 -15.01 -11.22
C GLY A 272 -21.71 -13.59 -11.64
N ASP A 273 -20.83 -12.89 -10.92
CA ASP A 273 -20.34 -11.57 -11.30
C ASP A 273 -19.05 -11.65 -12.12
N VAL A 274 -19.23 -11.97 -13.41
CA VAL A 274 -18.13 -12.03 -14.38
C VAL A 274 -17.46 -10.67 -14.63
N ALA A 275 -18.17 -9.56 -14.39
CA ALA A 275 -17.60 -8.22 -14.58
C ALA A 275 -16.63 -7.90 -13.44
N LEU A 276 -17.04 -8.14 -12.19
CA LEU A 276 -16.16 -8.00 -11.04
C LEU A 276 -14.97 -8.97 -11.11
N ALA A 277 -15.18 -10.20 -11.60
CA ALA A 277 -14.10 -11.15 -11.81
C ALA A 277 -13.03 -10.62 -12.79
N ARG A 278 -13.44 -9.94 -13.87
CA ARG A 278 -12.53 -9.29 -14.82
C ARG A 278 -11.80 -8.11 -14.19
N ILE A 279 -12.48 -7.30 -13.39
CA ILE A 279 -11.87 -6.17 -12.65
C ILE A 279 -10.76 -6.68 -11.72
N CYS A 280 -11.08 -7.61 -10.83
CA CYS A 280 -10.12 -8.14 -9.87
C CYS A 280 -8.98 -8.90 -10.56
N GLY A 281 -9.26 -9.58 -11.69
CA GLY A 281 -8.23 -10.24 -12.49
C GLY A 281 -7.28 -9.27 -13.20
N ALA A 282 -7.76 -8.11 -13.66
CA ALA A 282 -6.92 -7.08 -14.26
C ALA A 282 -5.98 -6.44 -13.24
N ILE A 283 -6.50 -6.16 -12.03
CA ILE A 283 -5.70 -5.68 -10.89
C ILE A 283 -4.64 -6.72 -10.54
N ALA A 284 -5.02 -7.99 -10.28
CA ALA A 284 -4.08 -9.06 -9.97
C ALA A 284 -2.98 -9.25 -11.03
N ALA A 285 -3.27 -9.00 -12.31
CA ALA A 285 -2.26 -9.07 -13.37
C ALA A 285 -1.22 -7.93 -13.29
N ASP A 286 -1.59 -6.78 -12.74
CA ASP A 286 -0.68 -5.68 -12.45
C ASP A 286 0.17 -5.99 -11.20
N GLU A 287 -0.46 -6.41 -10.08
CA GLU A 287 0.23 -6.85 -8.86
C GLU A 287 1.34 -7.87 -9.16
N LYS A 288 1.07 -8.84 -10.06
CA LYS A 288 2.05 -9.86 -10.42
C LYS A 288 3.27 -9.30 -11.16
N ARG A 289 3.11 -8.23 -11.93
CA ARG A 289 4.26 -7.55 -12.57
C ARG A 289 5.04 -6.74 -11.55
N HIS A 290 4.36 -6.10 -10.62
CA HIS A 290 5.01 -5.37 -9.54
C HIS A 290 5.76 -6.32 -8.60
N GLU A 291 5.16 -7.44 -8.22
CA GLU A 291 5.82 -8.54 -7.51
C GLU A 291 7.10 -8.98 -8.25
N LEU A 292 7.04 -9.18 -9.56
CA LEU A 292 8.21 -9.53 -10.36
C LEU A 292 9.31 -8.46 -10.29
N ALA A 293 8.94 -7.18 -10.31
CA ALA A 293 9.90 -6.08 -10.21
C ALA A 293 10.60 -6.07 -8.84
N TYR A 294 9.83 -6.10 -7.75
CA TYR A 294 10.40 -6.04 -6.40
C TYR A 294 11.15 -7.32 -6.02
N THR A 295 10.68 -8.49 -6.45
CA THR A 295 11.42 -9.75 -6.26
C THR A 295 12.75 -9.75 -7.01
N ARG A 296 12.83 -9.15 -8.21
CA ARG A 296 14.10 -8.95 -8.93
C ARG A 296 15.04 -8.00 -8.20
N ILE A 297 14.54 -6.89 -7.66
CA ILE A 297 15.35 -5.95 -6.87
C ILE A 297 15.97 -6.69 -5.68
N VAL A 298 15.16 -7.41 -4.91
CA VAL A 298 15.66 -8.15 -3.74
C VAL A 298 16.59 -9.29 -4.14
N ALA A 299 16.31 -10.01 -5.24
CA ALA A 299 17.23 -11.01 -5.77
C ALA A 299 18.60 -10.40 -6.11
N LYS A 300 18.62 -9.19 -6.69
CA LYS A 300 19.85 -8.47 -6.98
C LYS A 300 20.61 -8.07 -5.70
N LEU A 301 19.89 -7.71 -4.63
CA LEU A 301 20.50 -7.49 -3.32
C LEU A 301 21.11 -8.77 -2.74
N PHE A 302 20.47 -9.93 -2.91
CA PHE A 302 21.06 -11.22 -2.52
C PHE A 302 22.32 -11.58 -3.31
N GLU A 303 22.42 -11.18 -4.58
CA GLU A 303 23.65 -11.36 -5.38
C GLU A 303 24.82 -10.50 -4.87
N ILE A 304 24.55 -9.27 -4.45
CA ILE A 304 25.58 -8.27 -4.10
C ILE A 304 25.96 -8.33 -2.62
N ASP A 305 24.97 -8.44 -1.74
CA ASP A 305 25.10 -8.42 -0.29
C ASP A 305 24.22 -9.52 0.33
N PRO A 306 24.56 -10.80 0.14
CA PRO A 306 23.76 -11.92 0.63
C PRO A 306 23.59 -11.91 2.15
N ASP A 307 24.61 -11.45 2.90
CA ASP A 307 24.54 -11.35 4.37
C ASP A 307 23.56 -10.26 4.81
N GLY A 308 23.65 -9.04 4.26
CA GLY A 308 22.71 -7.98 4.56
C GLY A 308 21.28 -8.30 4.09
N ALA A 309 21.13 -8.90 2.91
CA ALA A 309 19.82 -9.27 2.38
C ALA A 309 19.10 -10.31 3.27
N VAL A 310 19.79 -11.39 3.68
CA VAL A 310 19.16 -12.42 4.53
C VAL A 310 18.83 -11.90 5.93
N ARG A 311 19.66 -11.01 6.47
CA ARG A 311 19.42 -10.38 7.78
C ARG A 311 18.25 -9.41 7.73
N ALA A 312 18.13 -8.60 6.69
CA ALA A 312 16.98 -7.72 6.48
C ALA A 312 15.67 -8.53 6.35
N LEU A 313 15.72 -9.66 5.62
CA LEU A 313 14.58 -10.57 5.51
C LEU A 313 14.18 -11.14 6.87
N ALA A 314 15.14 -11.64 7.65
CA ALA A 314 14.90 -12.14 8.99
C ALA A 314 14.34 -11.06 9.92
N TYR A 315 14.85 -9.82 9.84
CA TYR A 315 14.32 -8.68 10.58
C TYR A 315 12.83 -8.45 10.27
N MET A 316 12.47 -8.36 8.99
CA MET A 316 11.07 -8.16 8.58
C MET A 316 10.18 -9.30 9.04
N MET A 317 10.66 -10.55 8.98
CA MET A 317 9.91 -11.72 9.41
C MET A 317 9.71 -11.79 10.93
N ARG A 318 10.73 -11.41 11.73
CA ARG A 318 10.61 -11.35 13.21
C ARG A 318 9.54 -10.38 13.65
N ARG A 319 9.43 -9.23 12.96
CA ARG A 319 8.44 -8.19 13.26
C ARG A 319 7.08 -8.43 12.61
N ARG A 320 6.98 -9.45 11.75
CA ARG A 320 5.82 -9.77 10.90
C ARG A 320 5.57 -8.66 9.87
N ILE A 321 5.11 -9.07 8.69
CA ILE A 321 4.70 -8.11 7.67
C ILE A 321 3.35 -7.52 8.07
N VAL A 322 3.37 -6.24 8.47
CA VAL A 322 2.18 -5.49 8.87
C VAL A 322 1.41 -5.08 7.61
N MET A 323 0.09 -5.36 7.57
CA MET A 323 -0.75 -4.93 6.46
C MET A 323 -0.83 -3.41 6.38
N PRO A 324 -0.77 -2.80 5.18
CA PRO A 324 -0.69 -1.34 5.05
C PRO A 324 -1.94 -0.63 5.59
N ALA A 325 -3.10 -1.28 5.53
CA ALA A 325 -4.36 -0.77 6.06
C ALA A 325 -4.64 -1.18 7.54
N SER A 326 -3.62 -1.59 8.31
CA SER A 326 -3.81 -2.06 9.69
C SER A 326 -4.40 -1.02 10.64
N LEU A 327 -4.33 0.26 10.28
CA LEU A 327 -4.88 1.39 11.04
C LEU A 327 -6.27 1.83 10.53
N MET A 328 -6.96 0.99 9.75
CA MET A 328 -8.29 1.35 9.25
C MET A 328 -9.29 1.54 10.41
N THR A 329 -10.14 2.55 10.28
CA THR A 329 -11.26 2.79 11.18
C THR A 329 -12.37 3.54 10.44
N ASP A 330 -13.62 3.16 10.68
CA ASP A 330 -14.81 3.86 10.19
C ASP A 330 -15.32 4.91 11.19
N GLY A 331 -14.61 5.08 12.31
CA GLY A 331 -14.97 5.95 13.43
C GLY A 331 -16.06 5.39 14.35
N ARG A 332 -16.39 4.10 14.23
CA ARG A 332 -17.37 3.39 15.09
C ARG A 332 -16.82 2.08 15.64
N ASP A 333 -16.07 1.35 14.82
CA ASP A 333 -15.41 0.10 15.17
C ASP A 333 -13.90 0.34 15.33
N ASP A 334 -13.41 0.23 16.56
CA ASP A 334 -12.00 0.38 16.91
C ASP A 334 -11.16 -0.83 16.45
N ASP A 335 -11.80 -1.98 16.21
CA ASP A 335 -11.17 -3.25 15.81
C ASP A 335 -11.50 -3.63 14.35
N LEU A 336 -11.89 -2.64 13.53
CA LEU A 336 -12.37 -2.84 12.17
C LEU A 336 -11.42 -3.69 11.30
N PHE A 337 -10.11 -3.43 11.40
CA PHE A 337 -9.11 -4.22 10.68
C PHE A 337 -9.15 -5.71 11.07
N ALA A 338 -9.27 -6.01 12.36
CA ALA A 338 -9.32 -7.37 12.87
C ALA A 338 -10.61 -8.08 12.45
N HIS A 339 -11.75 -7.40 12.52
CA HIS A 339 -13.03 -7.93 12.05
C HIS A 339 -13.01 -8.20 10.54
N TYR A 340 -12.56 -7.25 9.72
CA TYR A 340 -12.36 -7.44 8.28
C TYR A 340 -11.41 -8.61 7.99
N GLY A 341 -10.28 -8.69 8.68
CA GLY A 341 -9.30 -9.76 8.52
C GLY A 341 -9.88 -11.15 8.84
N ALA A 342 -10.74 -11.24 9.86
CA ALA A 342 -11.45 -12.47 10.20
C ALA A 342 -12.44 -12.88 9.09
N VAL A 343 -13.17 -11.92 8.50
CA VAL A 343 -14.04 -12.19 7.33
C VAL A 343 -13.20 -12.70 6.17
N ALA A 344 -12.12 -12.00 5.80
CA ALA A 344 -11.24 -12.35 4.68
C ALA A 344 -10.62 -13.74 4.83
N HIS A 345 -10.24 -14.10 6.05
CA HIS A 345 -9.78 -15.44 6.39
C HIS A 345 -10.88 -16.49 6.19
N GLN A 346 -12.07 -16.25 6.74
CA GLN A 346 -13.18 -17.22 6.75
C GLN A 346 -13.74 -17.49 5.34
N VAL A 347 -13.80 -16.48 4.47
CA VAL A 347 -14.25 -16.65 3.07
C VAL A 347 -13.12 -17.09 2.11
N GLY A 348 -11.89 -17.20 2.63
CA GLY A 348 -10.72 -17.64 1.87
C GLY A 348 -10.26 -16.62 0.81
N ILE A 349 -10.39 -15.32 1.11
CA ILE A 349 -9.82 -14.24 0.29
C ILE A 349 -8.34 -14.07 0.62
N TYR A 350 -7.98 -14.03 1.90
CA TYR A 350 -6.59 -14.03 2.34
C TYR A 350 -6.48 -14.68 3.72
N THR A 351 -5.63 -15.69 3.84
CA THR A 351 -5.52 -16.55 5.02
C THR A 351 -4.11 -16.59 5.60
N ALA A 352 -3.96 -17.18 6.79
CA ALA A 352 -2.64 -17.44 7.36
C ALA A 352 -1.81 -18.40 6.48
N SER A 353 -2.48 -19.28 5.73
CA SER A 353 -1.82 -20.22 4.83
C SER A 353 -1.31 -19.53 3.58
N ASP A 354 -1.98 -18.46 3.13
CA ASP A 354 -1.49 -17.59 2.06
C ASP A 354 -0.24 -16.83 2.53
N TYR A 355 -0.25 -16.26 3.74
CA TYR A 355 0.94 -15.62 4.33
C TYR A 355 2.14 -16.59 4.36
N ARG A 356 1.92 -17.83 4.81
CA ARG A 356 2.94 -18.87 4.80
C ARG A 356 3.43 -19.18 3.38
N GLY A 357 2.51 -19.36 2.44
CA GLY A 357 2.82 -19.66 1.04
C GLY A 357 3.58 -18.54 0.33
N ILE A 358 3.34 -17.28 0.69
CA ILE A 358 4.15 -16.13 0.23
C ILE A 358 5.58 -16.28 0.73
N LEU A 359 5.77 -16.55 2.02
CA LEU A 359 7.11 -16.72 2.59
C LEU A 359 7.86 -17.89 1.94
N GLU A 360 7.23 -19.05 1.79
CA GLU A 360 7.80 -20.21 1.09
C GLU A 360 8.21 -19.86 -0.34
N HIS A 361 7.35 -19.12 -1.04
CA HIS A 361 7.64 -18.66 -2.40
C HIS A 361 8.86 -17.75 -2.45
N LEU A 362 8.93 -16.74 -1.58
CA LEU A 362 10.02 -15.76 -1.58
C LEU A 362 11.35 -16.37 -1.15
N ILE A 363 11.35 -17.28 -0.16
CA ILE A 363 12.53 -18.05 0.25
C ILE A 363 13.11 -18.81 -0.95
N LYS A 364 12.25 -19.51 -1.70
CA LYS A 364 12.65 -20.24 -2.89
C LYS A 364 13.11 -19.31 -4.01
N GLN A 365 12.39 -18.22 -4.23
CA GLN A 365 12.66 -17.27 -5.32
C GLN A 365 14.02 -16.58 -5.15
N TRP A 366 14.44 -16.33 -3.92
CA TRP A 366 15.74 -15.72 -3.61
C TRP A 366 16.84 -16.73 -3.30
N GLY A 367 16.57 -18.02 -3.40
CA GLY A 367 17.56 -19.08 -3.15
C GLY A 367 18.13 -19.04 -1.73
N VAL A 368 17.30 -18.70 -0.72
CA VAL A 368 17.77 -18.46 0.65
C VAL A 368 18.33 -19.73 1.29
N GLU A 369 17.78 -20.90 0.95
CA GLU A 369 18.26 -22.20 1.44
C GLU A 369 19.63 -22.56 0.85
N GLU A 370 19.89 -22.15 -0.39
CA GLU A 370 21.10 -22.43 -1.16
C GLU A 370 22.26 -21.47 -0.85
N LEU A 371 22.04 -20.44 -0.03
CA LEU A 371 23.09 -19.51 0.37
C LEU A 371 24.26 -20.25 1.03
N VAL A 372 25.44 -20.10 0.44
CA VAL A 372 26.68 -20.75 0.89
C VAL A 372 27.03 -20.24 2.28
N ALA A 373 26.93 -21.10 3.29
CA ALA A 373 27.11 -20.75 4.70
C ALA A 373 28.48 -20.11 5.00
N ALA A 374 29.53 -20.48 4.26
CA ALA A 374 30.87 -19.91 4.41
C ALA A 374 30.96 -18.44 3.97
N GLY A 375 30.03 -17.96 3.14
CA GLY A 375 29.94 -16.56 2.69
C GLY A 375 29.08 -15.67 3.58
N LEU A 376 28.46 -16.22 4.63
CA LEU A 376 27.62 -15.47 5.58
C LEU A 376 28.36 -15.30 6.91
N SER A 377 28.11 -14.18 7.57
CA SER A 377 28.48 -13.96 8.98
C SER A 377 27.70 -14.91 9.90
N ASP A 378 28.12 -14.99 11.17
CA ASP A 378 27.40 -15.74 12.20
C ASP A 378 25.94 -15.29 12.34
N GLU A 379 25.70 -13.98 12.23
CA GLU A 379 24.36 -13.38 12.24
C GLU A 379 23.58 -13.73 10.98
N GLY A 380 24.22 -13.67 9.81
CA GLY A 380 23.63 -14.07 8.53
C GLY A 380 23.21 -15.54 8.51
N ARG A 381 24.02 -16.45 9.04
CA ARG A 381 23.66 -17.87 9.17
C ARG A 381 22.46 -18.08 10.08
N ARG A 382 22.42 -17.41 11.25
CA ARG A 382 21.25 -17.46 12.15
C ARG A 382 19.99 -16.90 11.49
N ALA A 383 20.12 -15.80 10.75
CA ALA A 383 19.03 -15.19 10.01
C ALA A 383 18.48 -16.14 8.93
N ARG A 384 19.37 -16.78 8.16
CA ARG A 384 19.01 -17.79 7.16
C ARG A 384 18.25 -18.94 7.79
N ASP A 385 18.81 -19.56 8.82
CA ASP A 385 18.21 -20.73 9.48
C ASP A 385 16.84 -20.39 10.11
N TYR A 386 16.71 -19.18 10.69
CA TYR A 386 15.43 -18.67 11.19
C TYR A 386 14.39 -18.55 10.07
N VAL A 387 14.75 -17.89 8.96
CA VAL A 387 13.84 -17.65 7.83
C VAL A 387 13.40 -18.98 7.21
N CYS A 388 14.32 -19.91 6.95
CA CYS A 388 14.01 -21.21 6.34
C CYS A 388 13.16 -22.10 7.26
N ALA A 389 13.30 -21.99 8.59
CA ALA A 389 12.46 -22.73 9.53
C ALA A 389 11.06 -22.11 9.73
N LEU A 390 10.88 -20.84 9.40
CA LEU A 390 9.68 -20.08 9.74
C LEU A 390 8.39 -20.61 9.08
N PRO A 391 8.36 -20.98 7.78
CA PRO A 391 7.16 -21.57 7.18
C PRO A 391 6.63 -22.79 7.94
N GLN A 392 7.52 -23.72 8.29
CA GLN A 392 7.14 -24.92 9.03
C GLN A 392 6.65 -24.58 10.45
N ASN A 393 7.21 -23.55 11.08
CA ASN A 393 6.74 -23.07 12.37
C ASN A 393 5.35 -22.44 12.29
N ILE A 394 5.08 -21.63 11.25
CA ILE A 394 3.76 -21.05 10.98
C ILE A 394 2.74 -22.17 10.77
N ARG A 395 3.06 -23.16 9.92
CA ARG A 395 2.21 -24.33 9.69
C ARG A 395 1.82 -25.06 10.97
N ARG A 396 2.78 -25.34 11.85
CA ARG A 396 2.51 -25.98 13.15
C ARG A 396 1.60 -25.13 14.05
N LEU A 397 1.71 -23.81 13.99
CA LEU A 397 0.83 -22.90 14.72
C LEU A 397 -0.59 -22.91 14.14
N GLU A 398 -0.73 -22.92 12.82
CA GLU A 398 -2.01 -23.06 12.13
C GLU A 398 -2.71 -24.38 12.48
N GLU A 399 -1.99 -25.50 12.40
CA GLU A 399 -2.50 -26.83 12.76
C GLU A 399 -3.03 -26.85 14.20
N LYS A 400 -2.26 -26.32 15.16
CA LYS A 400 -2.67 -26.20 16.57
C LYS A 400 -3.88 -25.27 16.76
N ALA A 401 -3.97 -24.18 16.01
CA ALA A 401 -5.13 -23.29 16.07
C ALA A 401 -6.39 -24.01 15.56
N HIS A 402 -6.27 -24.74 14.45
CA HIS A 402 -7.34 -25.52 13.86
C HIS A 402 -7.83 -26.64 14.81
N GLU A 403 -6.90 -27.37 15.45
CA GLU A 403 -7.23 -28.38 16.47
C GLU A 403 -8.02 -27.78 17.63
N ARG A 404 -7.60 -26.61 18.13
CA ARG A 404 -8.33 -25.89 19.20
C ARG A 404 -9.73 -25.49 18.77
N SER A 405 -9.91 -25.03 17.53
CA SER A 405 -11.22 -24.68 16.96
C SER A 405 -12.12 -25.90 16.75
N ARG A 406 -11.58 -27.10 16.50
CA ARG A 406 -12.36 -28.35 16.42
C ARG A 406 -12.80 -28.86 17.79
N HIS A 407 -11.99 -28.64 18.83
CA HIS A 407 -12.28 -29.11 20.19
C HIS A 407 -13.10 -28.12 21.04
N LYS A 408 -13.13 -26.84 20.68
CA LYS A 408 -14.00 -25.81 21.26
C LYS A 408 -14.78 -25.14 20.14
N ALA A 409 -16.11 -25.28 20.14
CA ALA A 409 -16.98 -24.46 19.31
C ALA A 409 -16.70 -22.98 19.66
N HIS A 410 -15.97 -22.29 18.78
CA HIS A 410 -15.80 -20.85 18.95
C HIS A 410 -17.15 -20.22 18.60
N PRO A 411 -17.77 -19.46 19.52
CA PRO A 411 -19.03 -18.82 19.22
C PRO A 411 -18.82 -17.88 18.03
N MET A 412 -19.55 -18.12 16.95
CA MET A 412 -19.61 -17.17 15.84
C MET A 412 -20.22 -15.88 16.38
N THR A 413 -19.47 -14.79 16.27
CA THR A 413 -19.95 -13.48 16.68
C THR A 413 -20.48 -12.76 15.45
N SER A 414 -21.69 -12.25 15.56
CA SER A 414 -22.33 -11.48 14.51
C SER A 414 -21.88 -10.02 14.64
N ILE A 415 -21.04 -9.55 13.71
CA ILE A 415 -20.48 -8.20 13.74
C ILE A 415 -21.15 -7.35 12.65
N PRO A 416 -21.77 -6.21 12.99
CA PRO A 416 -22.27 -5.26 12.00
C PRO A 416 -21.11 -4.51 11.36
N PHE A 417 -21.16 -4.32 10.04
CA PHE A 417 -20.19 -3.51 9.31
C PHE A 417 -20.86 -2.27 8.73
N SER A 418 -20.36 -1.07 9.08
CA SER A 418 -20.95 0.18 8.59
C SER A 418 -20.87 0.32 7.07
N TRP A 419 -19.86 -0.30 6.44
CA TRP A 419 -19.70 -0.37 4.99
C TRP A 419 -20.87 -1.02 4.25
N ILE A 420 -21.66 -1.86 4.92
CA ILE A 420 -22.81 -2.56 4.34
C ILE A 420 -24.10 -2.18 5.07
N PHE A 421 -24.23 -0.91 5.48
CA PHE A 421 -25.40 -0.39 6.17
C PHE A 421 -25.69 -1.12 7.49
N ASP A 422 -24.63 -1.40 8.26
CA ASP A 422 -24.67 -2.08 9.55
C ASP A 422 -25.28 -3.50 9.49
N ARG A 423 -25.35 -4.10 8.29
CA ARG A 423 -25.74 -5.51 8.14
C ARG A 423 -24.71 -6.42 8.80
N PRO A 424 -25.13 -7.48 9.51
CA PRO A 424 -24.22 -8.35 10.24
C PRO A 424 -23.52 -9.37 9.35
N VAL A 425 -22.25 -9.64 9.65
CA VAL A 425 -21.48 -10.78 9.13
C VAL A 425 -20.99 -11.61 10.31
N SER A 426 -21.25 -12.92 10.26
CA SER A 426 -20.82 -13.84 11.31
C SER A 426 -19.35 -14.20 11.12
N ILE A 427 -18.52 -13.86 12.10
CA ILE A 427 -17.08 -14.16 12.12
C ILE A 427 -16.72 -15.05 13.30
N THR A 428 -15.67 -15.84 13.11
CA THR A 428 -15.03 -16.54 14.22
C THR A 428 -14.01 -15.59 14.84
N VAL A 429 -14.36 -14.97 15.97
CA VAL A 429 -13.40 -14.19 16.76
C VAL A 429 -12.58 -15.21 17.55
N ALA A 430 -11.31 -15.36 17.18
CA ALA A 430 -10.35 -16.15 17.96
C ALA A 430 -10.25 -15.36 19.30
#